data_AF-A0A8H3DXZ2-F1
#
_entry.id   AF-A0A8H3DXZ2-F1
#
_cell.length_a   1.000
_cell.length_b   1.000
_cell.length_c   1.000
_cell.angle_alpha   90.00
_cell.angle_beta   90.00
_cell.angle_gamma   90.00
#
_symmetry.space_group_name_H-M   'P 1'
#
loop_
_entity.id
_entity.type
_entity.pdbx_description
1 polymer ?
#
loop_
_entity_poly.entity_id
_entity_poly.type
_entity_poly.pdbx_seq_one_letter_code
_entity_poly.pdbx_strand_id
1 'polypeptide(L)'
;MAAMQHQMAQQVAFAQIPDVVKRFIVQFHQAVLDNNLPEITNAYDQGWNRLTEKYYSKSEWPEAELIAPLVNDDPIFLILYRELYYRHVYSKLQPEIDDRFHSYENSCELFNYLLNSEGPVQLELPDQWLWDIIDEFIYQFQSFCVWRARPTQKTDEELMMLADGSQVWSCYSVLNVLYSLIQKSHISEYLEATQRVNSVANMVNGQSTVL
;
A
#
# COMPACT_ATOMS: atom_id res chain seq x y z
N MET A 1 -22.13 -8.71 -28.31
CA MET A 1 -22.33 -7.24 -28.19
C MET A 1 -21.82 -6.70 -26.85
N ALA A 2 -22.20 -7.27 -25.70
CA ALA A 2 -21.75 -6.80 -24.38
C ALA A 2 -20.21 -6.80 -24.20
N ALA A 3 -19.50 -7.86 -24.61
CA ALA A 3 -18.04 -7.92 -24.51
C ALA A 3 -17.33 -6.84 -25.36
N MET A 4 -17.85 -6.55 -26.56
CA MET A 4 -17.33 -5.51 -27.44
C MET A 4 -17.58 -4.10 -26.87
N GLN A 5 -18.73 -3.89 -26.22
CA GLN A 5 -19.05 -2.63 -25.54
C GLN A 5 -18.15 -2.42 -24.31
N HIS A 6 -17.90 -3.46 -23.52
CA HIS A 6 -17.01 -3.39 -22.36
C HIS A 6 -15.56 -3.09 -22.78
N GLN A 7 -15.05 -3.78 -23.81
CA GLN A 7 -13.72 -3.53 -24.34
C GLN A 7 -13.58 -2.10 -24.91
N MET A 8 -14.61 -1.59 -25.57
CA MET A 8 -14.62 -0.21 -26.09
C MET A 8 -14.63 0.82 -24.94
N ALA A 9 -15.37 0.56 -23.86
CA ALA A 9 -15.39 1.43 -22.69
C ALA A 9 -14.02 1.50 -22.00
N GLN A 10 -13.34 0.36 -21.83
CA GLN A 10 -11.97 0.30 -21.28
C GLN A 10 -10.97 1.08 -22.15
N GLN A 11 -11.04 0.96 -23.48
CA GLN A 11 -10.17 1.73 -24.38
C GLN A 11 -10.40 3.24 -24.27
N VAL A 12 -11.66 3.67 -24.13
CA VAL A 12 -11.99 5.08 -23.93
C VAL A 12 -11.47 5.57 -22.58
N ALA A 13 -11.67 4.81 -21.49
CA ALA A 13 -11.15 5.15 -20.17
C ALA A 13 -9.62 5.26 -20.18
N PHE A 14 -8.93 4.32 -20.84
CA PHE A 14 -7.49 4.34 -20.98
C PHE A 14 -6.98 5.58 -21.75
N ALA A 15 -7.72 5.97 -22.80
CA ALA A 15 -7.39 7.17 -23.58
C ALA A 15 -7.55 8.47 -22.77
N GLN A 16 -8.40 8.49 -21.75
CA GLN A 16 -8.62 9.65 -20.89
C GLN A 16 -7.52 9.87 -19.85
N ILE A 17 -6.72 8.85 -19.53
CA ILE A 17 -5.59 9.00 -18.60
C ILE A 17 -4.58 10.00 -19.21
N PRO A 18 -4.22 11.09 -18.51
CA PRO A 18 -3.25 12.06 -19.01
C PRO A 18 -1.90 11.42 -19.33
N ASP A 19 -1.28 11.81 -20.45
CA ASP A 19 -0.01 11.19 -20.88
C ASP A 19 1.12 11.32 -19.86
N VAL A 20 1.11 12.40 -19.06
CA VAL A 20 2.09 12.58 -17.98
C VAL A 20 1.91 11.55 -16.86
N VAL A 21 0.68 11.13 -16.60
CA VAL A 21 0.35 10.09 -15.61
C VAL A 21 0.79 8.73 -16.15
N LYS A 22 0.49 8.43 -17.43
CA LYS A 22 0.97 7.19 -18.09
C LYS A 22 2.50 7.08 -18.03
N ARG A 23 3.21 8.15 -18.38
CA ARG A 23 4.68 8.18 -18.31
C ARG A 23 5.20 8.00 -16.88
N PHE A 24 4.56 8.64 -15.90
CA PHE A 24 4.93 8.45 -14.50
C PHE A 24 4.78 7.00 -14.06
N ILE A 25 3.66 6.34 -14.40
CA ILE A 25 3.42 4.93 -14.05
C ILE A 25 4.51 4.03 -14.66
N VAL A 26 4.81 4.20 -15.95
CA VAL A 26 5.86 3.42 -16.64
C VAL A 26 7.24 3.66 -16.02
N GLN A 27 7.59 4.91 -15.69
CA GLN A 27 8.87 5.24 -15.05
C GLN A 27 8.96 4.67 -13.64
N PHE A 28 7.87 4.73 -12.89
CA PHE A 28 7.82 4.19 -11.54
C PHE A 28 7.94 2.67 -11.55
N HIS A 29 7.27 1.99 -12.47
CA HIS A 29 7.41 0.57 -12.69
C HIS A 29 8.84 0.18 -13.01
N GLN A 30 9.49 0.90 -13.93
CA GLN A 30 10.90 0.65 -14.26
C GLN A 30 11.81 0.83 -13.04
N ALA A 31 11.61 1.88 -12.24
CA ALA A 31 12.39 2.10 -11.01
C ALA A 31 12.22 0.94 -10.00
N VAL A 32 11.02 0.39 -9.87
CA VAL A 32 10.75 -0.79 -9.02
C VAL A 32 11.45 -2.04 -9.57
N LEU A 33 11.37 -2.31 -10.88
CA LEU A 33 12.05 -3.45 -11.52
C LEU A 33 13.57 -3.38 -11.36
N ASP A 34 14.15 -2.19 -11.49
CA ASP A 34 15.58 -1.96 -11.37
C ASP A 34 16.06 -1.89 -9.91
N ASN A 35 15.15 -2.00 -8.93
CA ASN A 35 15.40 -1.73 -7.50
C ASN A 35 16.15 -0.39 -7.29
N ASN A 36 15.76 0.64 -8.06
CA ASN A 36 16.37 1.95 -8.01
C ASN A 36 15.76 2.79 -6.88
N LEU A 37 16.21 2.54 -5.65
CA LEU A 37 15.67 3.16 -4.43
C LEU A 37 15.57 4.70 -4.50
N PRO A 38 16.56 5.46 -5.03
CA PRO A 38 16.41 6.91 -5.20
C PRO A 38 15.25 7.32 -6.11
N GLU A 39 15.03 6.61 -7.22
CA GLU A 39 13.93 6.92 -8.14
C GLU A 39 12.57 6.52 -7.55
N ILE A 40 12.50 5.38 -6.86
CA ILE A 40 11.31 4.95 -6.12
C ILE A 40 10.96 6.00 -5.06
N THR A 41 11.94 6.48 -4.29
CA THR A 41 11.77 7.52 -3.26
C THR A 41 11.21 8.81 -3.88
N ASN A 42 11.79 9.28 -4.98
CA ASN A 42 11.33 10.49 -5.65
C ASN A 42 9.92 10.33 -6.26
N ALA A 43 9.61 9.16 -6.83
CA ALA A 43 8.29 8.84 -7.35
C ALA A 43 7.24 8.86 -6.24
N TYR A 44 7.57 8.30 -5.07
CA TYR A 44 6.72 8.24 -3.90
C TYR A 44 6.52 9.61 -3.22
N ASP A 45 7.60 10.28 -2.82
CA ASP A 45 7.54 11.50 -2.01
C ASP A 45 6.98 12.70 -2.78
N GLN A 46 7.34 12.82 -4.06
CA GLN A 46 7.06 14.02 -4.86
C GLN A 46 6.19 13.72 -6.08
N GLY A 47 6.55 12.69 -6.85
CA GLY A 47 5.91 12.38 -8.13
C GLY A 47 4.41 12.11 -7.98
N TRP A 48 4.07 11.19 -7.08
CA TRP A 48 2.70 10.80 -6.77
C TRP A 48 1.89 12.00 -6.29
N ASN A 49 2.32 12.65 -5.20
CA ASN A 49 1.61 13.77 -4.57
C ASN A 49 1.33 14.91 -5.56
N ARG A 50 2.33 15.29 -6.37
CA ARG A 50 2.18 16.34 -7.38
C ARG A 50 1.13 15.99 -8.45
N LEU A 51 1.08 14.74 -8.89
CA LEU A 51 0.11 14.28 -9.88
C LEU A 51 -1.29 14.14 -9.27
N THR A 52 -1.38 13.65 -8.04
CA THR A 52 -2.63 13.57 -7.27
C THR A 52 -3.27 14.96 -7.15
N GLU A 53 -2.52 15.96 -6.70
CA GLU A 53 -3.04 17.33 -6.55
C GLU A 53 -3.51 17.92 -7.89
N LYS A 54 -2.77 17.66 -8.97
CA LYS A 54 -3.03 18.24 -10.27
C LYS A 54 -4.20 17.61 -11.02
N TYR A 55 -4.35 16.29 -10.95
CA TYR A 55 -5.30 15.54 -11.80
C TYR A 55 -6.38 14.80 -11.02
N TYR A 56 -6.11 14.41 -9.77
CA TYR A 56 -6.94 13.46 -9.01
C TYR A 56 -7.29 13.97 -7.61
N SER A 57 -7.34 15.29 -7.41
CA SER A 57 -7.59 15.88 -6.08
C SER A 57 -9.00 15.61 -5.54
N LYS A 58 -9.94 15.26 -6.42
CA LYS A 58 -11.36 14.98 -6.11
C LYS A 58 -11.91 13.78 -6.88
N SER A 59 -11.03 12.96 -7.44
CA SER A 59 -11.38 11.76 -8.18
C SER A 59 -10.35 10.68 -7.88
N GLU A 60 -10.70 9.44 -8.19
CA GLU A 60 -9.76 8.33 -8.10
C GLU A 60 -8.65 8.45 -9.14
N TRP A 61 -7.52 7.81 -8.82
CA TRP A 61 -6.54 7.46 -9.84
C TRP A 61 -7.12 6.38 -10.76
N PRO A 62 -6.52 6.12 -11.94
CA PRO A 62 -6.96 5.03 -12.80
C PRO A 62 -6.93 3.68 -12.08
N GLU A 63 -7.92 2.82 -12.32
CA GLU A 63 -7.91 1.46 -11.78
C GLU A 63 -6.68 0.66 -12.23
N ALA A 64 -6.22 -0.27 -11.40
CA ALA A 64 -5.03 -1.06 -11.70
C ALA A 64 -5.22 -1.95 -12.95
N GLU A 65 -6.43 -2.46 -13.18
CA GLU A 65 -6.82 -3.17 -14.40
C GLU A 65 -6.63 -2.33 -15.65
N LEU A 66 -6.84 -1.02 -15.54
CA LEU A 66 -6.73 -0.09 -16.67
C LEU A 66 -5.26 0.19 -17.01
N ILE A 67 -4.39 0.22 -16.01
CA ILE A 67 -2.96 0.53 -16.17
C ILE A 67 -2.09 -0.73 -16.30
N ALA A 68 -2.61 -1.92 -16.04
CA ALA A 68 -1.88 -3.20 -16.14
C ALA A 68 -1.13 -3.38 -17.49
N PRO A 69 -1.71 -3.02 -18.66
CA PRO A 69 -0.99 -3.11 -19.93
C PRO A 69 0.22 -2.15 -20.05
N LEU A 70 0.28 -1.07 -19.26
CA LEU A 70 1.42 -0.15 -19.25
C LEU A 70 2.64 -0.75 -18.55
N VAL A 71 2.41 -1.70 -17.65
CA VAL A 71 3.40 -2.27 -16.74
C VAL A 71 3.58 -3.76 -16.97
N ASN A 72 3.19 -4.25 -18.15
CA ASN A 72 3.28 -5.66 -18.57
C ASN A 72 2.61 -6.62 -17.58
N ASP A 73 1.48 -6.20 -16.98
CA ASP A 73 0.73 -6.99 -16.00
C ASP A 73 1.59 -7.44 -14.80
N ASP A 74 2.61 -6.66 -14.43
CA ASP A 74 3.50 -6.96 -13.29
C ASP A 74 2.70 -7.01 -11.97
N PRO A 75 2.52 -8.19 -11.36
CA PRO A 75 1.66 -8.35 -10.20
C PRO A 75 2.21 -7.61 -8.97
N ILE A 76 3.53 -7.54 -8.79
CA ILE A 76 4.14 -6.91 -7.62
C ILE A 76 3.95 -5.40 -7.71
N PHE A 77 4.22 -4.82 -8.88
CA PHE A 77 4.00 -3.40 -9.09
C PHE A 77 2.52 -3.04 -8.96
N LEU A 78 1.60 -3.87 -9.47
CA LEU A 78 0.17 -3.62 -9.36
C LEU A 78 -0.32 -3.66 -7.90
N ILE A 79 0.23 -4.54 -7.05
CA ILE A 79 -0.07 -4.55 -5.61
C ILE A 79 0.39 -3.24 -4.94
N LEU A 80 1.60 -2.76 -5.25
CA LEU A 80 2.13 -1.49 -4.74
C LEU A 80 1.33 -0.29 -5.26
N TYR A 81 0.89 -0.35 -6.53
CA TYR A 81 0.05 0.67 -7.11
C TYR A 81 -1.32 0.75 -6.43
N ARG A 82 -1.96 -0.40 -6.18
CA ARG A 82 -3.24 -0.47 -5.46
C ARG A 82 -3.10 0.01 -4.02
N GLU A 83 -1.96 -0.24 -3.38
CA GLU A 83 -1.67 0.28 -2.04
C GLU A 83 -1.74 1.82 -2.03
N LEU A 84 -1.02 2.48 -2.95
CA LEU A 84 -1.07 3.94 -3.10
C LEU A 84 -2.47 4.45 -3.50
N TYR A 85 -3.15 3.71 -4.39
CA TYR A 85 -4.51 4.02 -4.82
C TYR A 85 -5.47 4.06 -3.62
N TYR A 86 -5.51 3.02 -2.78
CA TYR A 86 -6.44 2.97 -1.65
C TYR A 86 -6.06 3.99 -0.58
N ARG A 87 -4.76 4.21 -0.35
CA ARG A 87 -4.31 5.30 0.53
C ARG A 87 -4.79 6.67 0.06
N HIS A 88 -4.82 6.92 -1.25
CA HIS A 88 -5.41 8.12 -1.83
C HIS A 88 -6.92 8.20 -1.57
N VAL A 89 -7.66 7.10 -1.82
CA VAL A 89 -9.11 7.03 -1.55
C VAL A 89 -9.41 7.39 -0.09
N TYR A 90 -8.69 6.79 0.86
CA TYR A 90 -8.89 7.03 2.29
C TYR A 90 -8.49 8.44 2.73
N SER A 91 -7.48 9.05 2.11
CA SER A 91 -6.97 10.38 2.51
C SER A 91 -7.68 11.56 1.85
N LYS A 92 -8.24 11.38 0.65
CA LYS A 92 -8.85 12.48 -0.14
C LYS A 92 -10.31 12.28 -0.46
N LEU A 93 -10.80 11.04 -0.49
CA LEU A 93 -12.14 10.68 -0.92
C LEU A 93 -12.91 10.04 0.24
N GLN A 94 -14.01 9.36 -0.08
CA GLN A 94 -14.81 8.61 0.88
C GLN A 94 -14.86 7.15 0.43
N PRO A 95 -14.17 6.23 1.14
CA PRO A 95 -14.17 4.83 0.73
C PRO A 95 -15.54 4.18 0.92
N GLU A 96 -16.01 3.56 -0.15
CA GLU A 96 -17.23 2.75 -0.18
C GLU A 96 -16.96 1.33 0.35
N ILE A 97 -17.98 0.48 0.40
CA ILE A 97 -17.83 -0.88 0.93
C ILE A 97 -16.86 -1.72 0.07
N ASP A 98 -16.94 -1.59 -1.25
CA ASP A 98 -16.07 -2.31 -2.18
C ASP A 98 -14.61 -1.87 -2.02
N ASP A 99 -14.35 -0.56 -1.86
CA ASP A 99 -13.00 -0.06 -1.57
C ASP A 99 -12.42 -0.69 -0.31
N ARG A 100 -13.25 -0.81 0.74
CA ARG A 100 -12.83 -1.38 2.03
C ARG A 100 -12.50 -2.86 1.92
N PHE A 101 -13.20 -3.58 1.04
CA PHE A 101 -12.97 -5.00 0.81
C PHE A 101 -11.73 -5.21 -0.05
N HIS A 102 -11.63 -4.50 -1.17
CA HIS A 102 -10.48 -4.62 -2.06
C HIS A 102 -9.18 -4.07 -1.42
N SER A 103 -9.24 -3.05 -0.57
CA SER A 103 -8.05 -2.56 0.14
C SER A 103 -7.53 -3.57 1.17
N TYR A 104 -8.44 -4.33 1.80
CA TYR A 104 -8.07 -5.45 2.67
C TYR A 104 -7.42 -6.58 1.88
N GLU A 105 -8.02 -6.97 0.76
CA GLU A 105 -7.48 -8.02 -0.12
C GLU A 105 -6.08 -7.65 -0.63
N ASN A 106 -5.91 -6.43 -1.12
CA ASN A 106 -4.60 -5.91 -1.55
C ASN A 106 -3.58 -5.93 -0.41
N SER A 107 -3.98 -5.55 0.80
CA SER A 107 -3.11 -5.62 1.98
C SER A 107 -2.68 -7.06 2.26
N CYS A 108 -3.61 -8.01 2.21
CA CYS A 108 -3.30 -9.43 2.37
C CYS A 108 -2.34 -9.94 1.30
N GLU A 109 -2.52 -9.56 0.03
CA GLU A 109 -1.61 -9.91 -1.06
C GLU A 109 -0.20 -9.34 -0.82
N LEU A 110 -0.10 -8.05 -0.47
CA LEU A 110 1.16 -7.40 -0.17
C LEU A 110 1.89 -8.08 1.00
N PHE A 111 1.21 -8.31 2.12
CA PHE A 111 1.83 -8.96 3.27
C PHE A 111 2.17 -10.42 3.01
N ASN A 112 1.36 -11.15 2.24
CA ASN A 112 1.70 -12.51 1.83
C ASN A 112 2.96 -12.53 0.96
N TYR A 113 3.08 -11.59 0.03
CA TYR A 113 4.29 -11.44 -0.79
C TYR A 113 5.53 -11.13 0.07
N LEU A 114 5.41 -10.16 0.98
CA LEU A 114 6.53 -9.74 1.84
C LEU A 114 6.93 -10.79 2.88
N LEU A 115 5.96 -11.52 3.43
CA LEU A 115 6.21 -12.45 4.53
C LEU A 115 6.52 -13.85 4.02
N ASN A 116 5.83 -14.37 3.02
CA ASN A 116 5.88 -15.80 2.67
C ASN A 116 6.83 -16.14 1.52
N SER A 117 7.74 -15.23 1.14
CA SER A 117 8.78 -15.53 0.16
C SER A 117 9.78 -16.59 0.71
N GLU A 118 10.21 -17.53 -0.15
CA GLU A 118 11.19 -18.57 0.20
C GLU A 118 12.62 -18.03 0.42
N GLY A 119 12.84 -16.73 0.21
CA GLY A 119 14.11 -16.03 0.39
C GLY A 119 13.92 -14.51 0.52
N PRO A 120 15.01 -13.73 0.60
CA PRO A 120 14.93 -12.28 0.65
C PRO A 120 14.13 -11.74 -0.53
N VAL A 121 13.10 -10.94 -0.24
CA VAL A 121 12.27 -10.30 -1.26
C VAL A 121 13.18 -9.40 -2.11
N GLN A 122 13.16 -9.57 -3.44
CA GLN A 122 13.92 -8.73 -4.38
C GLN A 122 13.17 -7.41 -4.66
N LEU A 123 12.78 -6.73 -3.58
CA LEU A 123 12.06 -5.46 -3.59
C LEU A 123 12.64 -4.59 -2.48
N GLU A 124 13.21 -3.45 -2.86
CA GLU A 124 13.66 -2.43 -1.91
C GLU A 124 12.75 -1.21 -2.00
N LEU A 125 12.12 -0.87 -0.87
CA LEU A 125 11.25 0.29 -0.75
C LEU A 125 11.86 1.31 0.22
N PRO A 126 11.56 2.61 0.06
CA PRO A 126 11.95 3.63 1.03
C PRO A 126 11.39 3.30 2.42
N ASP A 127 12.21 3.47 3.46
CA ASP A 127 11.81 3.23 4.86
C ASP A 127 10.51 3.96 5.22
N GLN A 128 10.36 5.21 4.80
CA GLN A 128 9.16 6.00 5.05
C GLN A 128 7.92 5.35 4.41
N TRP A 129 8.03 4.85 3.18
CA TRP A 129 6.90 4.19 2.52
C TRP A 129 6.53 2.88 3.23
N LEU A 130 7.51 2.11 3.70
CA LEU A 130 7.26 0.92 4.51
C LEU A 130 6.50 1.24 5.79
N TRP A 131 6.89 2.30 6.50
CA TRP A 131 6.16 2.77 7.69
C TRP A 131 4.73 3.18 7.34
N ASP A 132 4.56 3.96 6.28
CA ASP A 132 3.26 4.42 5.83
C ASP A 132 2.33 3.25 5.43
N ILE A 133 2.86 2.17 4.87
CA ILE A 133 2.09 0.94 4.58
C ILE A 133 1.54 0.32 5.87
N ILE A 134 2.34 0.24 6.93
CA ILE A 134 1.90 -0.34 8.21
C ILE A 134 0.88 0.56 8.91
N ASP A 135 1.15 1.87 8.96
CA ASP A 135 0.25 2.85 9.56
C ASP A 135 -1.09 2.90 8.81
N GLU A 136 -1.05 2.89 7.48
CA GLU A 136 -2.23 2.87 6.63
C GLU A 136 -3.03 1.57 6.84
N PHE A 137 -2.39 0.40 6.93
CA PHE A 137 -3.09 -0.86 7.21
C PHE A 137 -3.87 -0.82 8.53
N ILE A 138 -3.26 -0.27 9.60
CA ILE A 138 -3.90 -0.11 10.90
C ILE A 138 -5.04 0.92 10.81
N TYR A 139 -4.80 2.04 10.11
CA TYR A 139 -5.80 3.07 9.91
C TYR A 139 -7.03 2.56 9.16
N GLN A 140 -6.84 1.82 8.05
CA GLN A 140 -7.94 1.25 7.27
C GLN A 140 -8.76 0.24 8.09
N PHE A 141 -8.10 -0.60 8.88
CA PHE A 141 -8.77 -1.49 9.84
C PHE A 141 -9.64 -0.72 10.84
N GLN A 142 -9.09 0.33 11.47
CA GLN A 142 -9.81 1.15 12.43
C GLN A 142 -11.00 1.87 11.76
N SER A 143 -10.76 2.46 10.59
CA SER A 143 -11.78 3.12 9.76
C SER A 143 -12.92 2.17 9.42
N PHE A 144 -12.61 0.93 9.00
CA PHE A 144 -13.60 -0.10 8.74
C PHE A 144 -14.39 -0.48 9.99
N CYS A 145 -13.73 -0.66 11.14
CA CYS A 145 -14.41 -0.98 12.40
C CYS A 145 -15.41 0.11 12.80
N VAL A 146 -15.00 1.39 12.71
CA VAL A 146 -15.86 2.54 13.01
C VAL A 146 -17.03 2.62 12.04
N TRP A 147 -16.78 2.44 10.75
CA TRP A 147 -17.81 2.44 9.73
C TRP A 147 -18.81 1.29 9.96
N ARG A 148 -18.33 0.05 10.12
CA ARG A 148 -19.14 -1.16 10.34
C ARG A 148 -20.05 -1.03 11.56
N ALA A 149 -19.57 -0.43 12.65
CA ALA A 149 -20.32 -0.24 13.90
C ALA A 149 -21.56 0.67 13.80
N ARG A 150 -21.81 1.31 12.65
CA ARG A 150 -22.98 2.18 12.40
C ARG A 150 -23.96 1.54 11.40
N PRO A 151 -24.71 0.47 11.77
CA PRO A 151 -25.60 -0.23 10.83
C PRO A 151 -26.77 0.62 10.34
N THR A 152 -27.23 1.59 11.15
CA THR A 152 -28.33 2.50 10.79
C THR A 152 -27.99 3.52 9.70
N GLN A 153 -26.72 3.64 9.34
CA GLN A 153 -26.23 4.54 8.28
C GLN A 153 -25.94 3.77 6.98
N LYS A 154 -26.36 2.51 6.88
CA LYS A 154 -26.11 1.63 5.74
C LYS A 154 -27.38 1.31 4.99
N THR A 155 -27.23 1.09 3.70
CA THR A 155 -28.25 0.52 2.82
C THR A 155 -28.40 -0.98 3.09
N ASP A 156 -29.53 -1.55 2.65
CA ASP A 156 -29.77 -3.00 2.76
C ASP A 156 -28.71 -3.81 1.99
N GLU A 157 -28.23 -3.28 0.87
CA GLU A 157 -27.17 -3.88 0.05
C GLU A 157 -25.83 -3.94 0.80
N GLU A 158 -25.39 -2.83 1.40
CA GLU A 158 -24.17 -2.80 2.22
C GLU A 158 -24.27 -3.75 3.44
N LEU A 159 -25.46 -3.91 4.02
CA LEU A 159 -25.69 -4.84 5.13
C LEU A 159 -25.59 -6.30 4.67
N MET A 160 -26.08 -6.64 3.48
CA MET A 160 -25.92 -7.97 2.88
C MET A 160 -24.45 -8.26 2.58
N MET A 161 -23.75 -7.34 1.92
CA MET A 161 -22.32 -7.46 1.63
C MET A 161 -21.48 -7.60 2.91
N LEU A 162 -21.82 -6.89 3.99
CA LEU A 162 -21.17 -7.05 5.30
C LEU A 162 -21.39 -8.43 5.93
N ALA A 163 -22.55 -9.03 5.73
CA ALA A 163 -22.84 -10.37 6.22
C ALA A 163 -21.99 -11.40 5.47
N ASP A 164 -21.86 -11.24 4.15
CA ASP A 164 -21.05 -12.12 3.29
C ASP A 164 -19.53 -11.92 3.56
N GLY A 165 -19.08 -10.67 3.70
CA GLY A 165 -17.70 -10.27 3.95
C GLY A 165 -17.25 -10.33 5.41
N SER A 166 -17.81 -11.22 6.23
CA SER A 166 -17.58 -11.24 7.69
C SER A 166 -16.10 -11.37 8.12
N GLN A 167 -15.23 -11.87 7.25
CA GLN A 167 -13.79 -12.04 7.50
C GLN A 167 -12.96 -10.81 7.14
N VAL A 168 -13.49 -9.90 6.34
CA VAL A 168 -12.82 -8.68 5.92
C VAL A 168 -12.52 -7.84 7.16
N TRP A 169 -11.26 -7.42 7.30
CA TRP A 169 -10.80 -6.64 8.45
C TRP A 169 -11.18 -7.27 9.80
N SER A 170 -11.18 -8.60 9.91
CA SER A 170 -11.38 -9.26 11.20
C SER A 170 -10.21 -8.97 12.15
N CYS A 171 -10.48 -8.73 13.44
CA CYS A 171 -9.42 -8.48 14.42
C CYS A 171 -8.39 -9.62 14.46
N TYR A 172 -8.86 -10.86 14.28
CA TYR A 172 -8.00 -12.04 14.25
C TYR A 172 -7.02 -12.01 13.07
N SER A 173 -7.53 -11.76 11.85
CA SER A 173 -6.69 -11.67 10.65
C SER A 173 -5.66 -10.54 10.75
N VAL A 174 -6.09 -9.36 11.22
CA VAL A 174 -5.20 -8.18 11.37
C VAL A 174 -4.11 -8.45 12.39
N LEU A 175 -4.45 -9.01 13.56
CA LEU A 175 -3.46 -9.36 14.57
C LEU A 175 -2.47 -10.40 14.04
N ASN A 176 -2.92 -11.42 13.30
CA ASN A 176 -2.02 -12.42 12.72
C ASN A 176 -1.01 -11.81 11.75
N VAL A 177 -1.42 -10.87 10.90
CA VAL A 177 -0.51 -10.15 9.99
C VAL A 177 0.53 -9.37 10.80
N LEU A 178 0.11 -8.59 11.79
CA LEU A 178 1.01 -7.80 12.63
C LEU A 178 1.99 -8.67 13.43
N TYR A 179 1.52 -9.79 14.01
CA TYR A 179 2.40 -10.73 14.69
C TYR A 179 3.41 -11.37 13.73
N SER A 180 2.99 -11.70 12.51
CA SER A 180 3.88 -12.27 11.49
C SER A 180 4.96 -11.27 11.07
N LEU A 181 4.63 -9.99 10.92
CA LEU A 181 5.60 -8.93 10.66
C LEU A 181 6.62 -8.79 11.77
N ILE A 182 6.18 -8.79 13.04
CA ILE A 182 7.08 -8.71 14.20
C ILE A 182 8.03 -9.90 14.22
N GLN A 183 7.53 -11.11 13.98
CA GLN A 183 8.34 -12.33 13.99
C GLN A 183 9.38 -12.37 12.86
N LYS A 184 9.02 -11.95 11.64
CA LYS A 184 9.92 -12.03 10.48
C LYS A 184 10.87 -10.84 10.34
N SER A 185 10.54 -9.68 10.91
CA SER A 185 11.40 -8.49 10.82
C SER A 185 12.65 -8.57 11.71
N HIS A 186 12.72 -9.52 12.65
CA HIS A 186 13.78 -9.58 13.67
C HIS A 186 14.00 -8.25 14.41
N ILE A 187 12.97 -7.39 14.48
CA ILE A 187 13.11 -6.01 14.96
C ILE A 187 13.56 -5.95 16.43
N SER A 188 13.13 -6.91 17.25
CA SER A 188 13.58 -7.02 18.64
C SER A 188 15.08 -7.29 18.75
N GLU A 189 15.61 -8.19 17.91
CA GLU A 189 17.04 -8.51 17.89
C GLU A 189 17.86 -7.30 17.40
N TYR A 190 17.37 -6.60 16.37
CA TYR A 190 17.97 -5.37 15.86
C TYR A 190 18.00 -4.25 16.92
N LEU A 191 16.89 -4.04 17.64
CA LEU A 191 16.79 -3.03 18.69
C LEU A 191 17.73 -3.34 19.87
N GLU A 192 17.80 -4.61 20.30
CA GLU A 192 18.74 -5.04 21.33
C GLU A 192 20.21 -4.89 20.92
N ALA A 193 20.54 -5.25 19.67
CA ALA A 193 21.89 -5.08 19.14
C ALA A 193 22.28 -3.59 19.09
N THR A 194 21.37 -2.74 18.61
CA THR A 194 21.58 -1.29 18.54
C THR A 194 21.72 -0.67 19.93
N GLN A 195 20.91 -1.08 20.91
CA GLN A 195 21.04 -0.63 22.30
C GLN A 195 22.38 -1.06 22.91
N ARG A 196 22.85 -2.28 22.62
CA ARG A 196 24.17 -2.75 23.08
C ARG A 196 25.30 -1.95 22.43
N VAL A 197 25.27 -1.72 21.12
CA VAL A 197 26.27 -0.91 20.40
C VAL A 197 26.32 0.52 20.93
N ASN A 198 25.17 1.16 21.14
CA ASN A 198 25.09 2.51 21.71
C ASN A 198 25.59 2.57 23.16
N SER A 199 25.34 1.52 23.95
CA SER A 199 25.86 1.42 25.32
C SER A 199 27.38 1.30 25.36
N VAL A 200 27.96 0.50 24.44
CA VAL A 200 29.41 0.34 24.31
C VAL A 200 30.06 1.63 23.79
N ALA A 201 29.48 2.29 22.79
CA ALA A 201 29.97 3.57 22.28
C ALA A 201 30.00 4.67 23.35
N ASN A 202 28.98 4.73 24.21
CA ASN A 202 28.94 5.65 25.35
C ASN A 202 29.99 5.33 26.43
N MET A 203 30.30 4.05 26.64
CA MET A 203 31.38 3.65 27.55
C MET A 203 32.78 4.02 27.00
N VAL A 204 32.99 3.90 25.69
CA VAL A 204 34.26 4.27 25.04
C VAL A 204 34.46 5.79 25.03
N ASN A 205 33.42 6.57 24.73
CA ASN A 205 33.48 8.04 24.76
C ASN A 205 33.62 8.62 26.18
N GLY A 206 33.11 7.92 27.20
CA GLY A 206 33.27 8.31 28.60
C GLY A 206 34.67 8.04 29.20
N GLN A 207 35.49 7.21 28.54
CA GLN A 207 36.87 6.93 28.97
C GLN A 207 37.92 7.87 28.36
N SER A 208 37.54 8.71 27.39
CA SER A 208 38.48 9.55 26.64
C SER A 208 38.70 10.97 27.23
N THR A 209 38.14 11.27 28.41
CA THR A 209 38.29 12.59 29.09
C THR A 209 39.12 12.52 30.38
N VAL A 210 39.93 11.47 30.56
CA VAL A 210 40.88 11.41 31.68
C VAL A 210 42.29 11.23 31.14
N LEU A 211 42.82 12.28 30.51
CA LEU A 211 44.24 12.62 30.47
C LEU A 211 44.39 14.14 30.43
#